data_AF-A0A0F9ET76-F1
#
_entry.id   AF-A0A0F9ET76-F1
#
_cell.length_a   1.000
_cell.length_b   1.000
_cell.length_c   1.000
_cell.angle_alpha   90.00
_cell.angle_beta   90.00
_cell.angle_gamma   90.00
#
_symmetry.space_group_name_H-M   'P 1'
#
loop_
_entity.id
_entity.type
_entity.pdbx_description
1 polymer ?
#
loop_
_entity_poly.entity_id
_entity_poly.type
_entity_poly.pdbx_seq_one_letter_code
_entity_poly.pdbx_strand_id
1 'polypeptide(L)'
;MFERIGKIESTMLGFEDHGIPTFYLQFDFGGERQGFGGYAWGEDNKELKQIEGTAAGADLILSILKACGVDTWEEIAGKTMFALYDSEHYGQTIKGIKALPFEDGGTFLIREWQEKWFPKGGK
;
A
#
# COMPACT_ATOMS: atom_id res chain seq x y z
N MET A 1 -15.84 -3.25 -6.97
CA MET A 1 -14.45 -2.76 -7.04
C MET A 1 -14.05 -2.79 -8.50
N PHE A 2 -13.51 -1.69 -9.01
CA PHE A 2 -13.03 -1.59 -10.38
C PHE A 2 -11.54 -1.88 -10.40
N GLU A 3 -11.08 -2.55 -11.45
CA GLU A 3 -9.71 -3.03 -11.58
C GLU A 3 -9.08 -2.36 -12.80
N ARG A 4 -7.90 -1.75 -12.63
CA ARG A 4 -7.09 -1.22 -13.73
C ARG A 4 -5.72 -1.86 -13.68
N ILE A 5 -5.29 -2.49 -14.77
CA ILE A 5 -3.95 -3.07 -14.87
C ILE A 5 -2.93 -1.95 -15.06
N GLY A 6 -1.91 -1.92 -14.20
CA GLY A 6 -0.75 -1.04 -14.36
C GLY A 6 0.54 -1.70 -13.88
N LYS A 7 1.66 -1.13 -14.32
CA LYS A 7 3.00 -1.54 -13.90
C LYS A 7 3.46 -0.66 -12.75
N ILE A 8 4.03 -1.24 -11.70
CA ILE A 8 4.68 -0.48 -10.64
C ILE A 8 6.07 -0.08 -11.15
N GLU A 9 6.25 1.19 -11.54
CA GLU A 9 7.54 1.68 -12.08
C GLU A 9 8.58 1.92 -11.00
N SER A 10 8.13 2.31 -9.80
CA SER A 10 9.02 2.59 -8.68
C SER A 10 8.28 2.41 -7.36
N THR A 11 9.07 2.26 -6.29
CA THR A 11 8.57 2.08 -4.93
C THR A 11 9.36 2.95 -3.97
N MET A 12 8.71 3.36 -2.88
CA MET A 12 9.36 3.96 -1.72
C MET A 12 8.83 3.28 -0.47
N LEU A 13 9.74 2.95 0.44
CA LEU A 13 9.46 2.58 1.82
C LEU A 13 10.46 3.34 2.69
N GLY A 14 9.97 4.26 3.51
CA GLY A 14 10.85 5.18 4.24
C GLY A 14 10.09 6.32 4.86
N PHE A 15 10.75 7.46 5.00
CA PHE A 15 10.15 8.68 5.55
C PHE A 15 9.84 9.67 4.42
N GLU A 16 8.63 10.22 4.42
CA GLU A 16 8.28 11.40 3.63
C GLU A 16 9.03 12.65 4.15
N ASP A 17 9.10 13.72 3.35
CA ASP A 17 9.76 15.00 3.70
C ASP A 17 9.25 15.61 5.03
N HIS A 18 8.08 15.20 5.50
CA HIS A 18 7.47 15.61 6.76
C HIS A 18 7.76 14.67 7.94
N GLY A 19 8.67 13.70 7.79
CA GLY A 19 9.06 12.76 8.85
C GLY A 19 8.03 11.66 9.12
N ILE A 20 7.08 11.44 8.20
CA ILE A 20 6.06 10.41 8.34
C ILE A 20 6.59 9.10 7.74
N PRO A 21 6.70 8.01 8.52
CA PRO A 21 7.07 6.69 8.02
C PRO A 21 5.98 6.16 7.08
N THR A 22 6.21 6.08 5.78
CA THR A 22 5.20 5.77 4.77
C THR A 22 5.72 4.81 3.69
N PHE A 23 4.85 4.49 2.75
CA PHE A 23 5.21 3.80 1.51
C PHE A 23 4.49 4.42 0.31
N TYR A 24 5.06 4.23 -0.88
CA TYR A 24 4.38 4.44 -2.16
C TYR A 24 4.75 3.36 -3.17
N LEU A 25 3.76 2.88 -3.91
CA LEU A 25 3.91 2.12 -5.14
C LEU A 25 3.44 3.01 -6.30
N GLN A 26 4.36 3.40 -7.17
CA GLN A 26 4.04 4.28 -8.29
C GLN A 26 3.61 3.45 -9.49
N PHE A 27 2.30 3.45 -9.78
CA PHE A 27 1.75 2.81 -10.97
C PHE A 27 1.93 3.69 -12.21
N ASP A 28 2.20 3.04 -13.33
CA ASP A 28 2.05 3.53 -14.70
C ASP A 28 1.02 2.68 -15.43
N PHE A 29 0.02 3.36 -16.01
CA PHE A 29 -1.07 2.79 -16.77
C PHE A 29 -0.95 3.07 -18.27
N GLY A 30 0.28 3.22 -18.79
CA GLY A 30 0.57 3.50 -20.20
C GLY A 30 0.72 4.99 -20.50
N GLY A 31 1.39 5.73 -19.61
CA GLY A 31 1.60 7.18 -19.69
C GLY A 31 0.85 7.96 -18.61
N GLU A 32 -0.12 7.33 -17.94
CA GLU A 32 -0.82 7.90 -16.78
C GLU A 32 -0.26 7.32 -15.49
N ARG A 33 0.18 8.20 -14.58
CA ARG A 33 0.85 7.82 -13.34
C ARG A 33 -0.01 8.08 -12.12
N GLN A 34 -0.04 7.12 -11.19
CA GLN A 34 -0.70 7.28 -9.89
C GLN A 34 0.01 6.53 -8.78
N GLY A 35 0.21 7.18 -7.63
CA GLY A 35 0.74 6.53 -6.43
C GLY A 35 -0.34 5.79 -5.64
N PHE A 36 -0.01 4.60 -5.17
CA PHE A 36 -0.74 3.88 -4.12
C PHE A 36 0.11 3.88 -2.84
N GLY A 37 -0.41 4.41 -1.74
CA GLY A 37 0.37 4.58 -0.52
C GLY A 37 -0.08 5.76 0.31
N GLY A 38 0.85 6.36 1.06
CA GLY A 38 0.56 7.49 1.95
C GLY A 38 -0.05 7.09 3.29
N TYR A 39 0.12 5.82 3.71
CA TYR A 39 -0.32 5.31 5.00
C TYR A 39 0.86 5.12 5.92
N ALA A 40 0.74 5.65 7.13
CA ALA A 40 1.82 5.57 8.11
C ALA A 40 2.01 4.13 8.61
N TRP A 41 3.25 3.62 8.62
CA TRP A 41 3.61 2.33 9.22
C TRP A 41 4.17 2.47 10.65
N GLY A 42 4.31 3.70 11.14
CA GLY A 42 4.67 4.01 12.51
C GLY A 42 3.74 5.07 13.10
N GLU A 43 3.87 5.30 14.40
CA GLU A 43 3.12 6.33 15.13
C GLU A 43 4.05 7.26 15.91
N ASP A 44 3.58 8.47 16.19
CA ASP A 44 4.32 9.44 16.99
C ASP A 44 4.24 9.09 18.48
N ASN A 45 5.36 8.65 19.07
CA ASN A 45 5.48 8.45 20.49
C ASN A 45 5.90 9.77 21.15
N LYS A 46 4.91 10.47 21.73
CA LYS A 46 5.11 11.79 22.35
C LYS A 46 6.02 11.77 23.58
N GLU A 47 6.08 10.66 24.30
CA GLU A 47 6.93 10.52 25.48
C GLU A 47 8.40 10.40 25.08
N LEU A 48 8.66 9.59 24.06
CA LEU A 48 10.00 9.36 23.52
C LEU A 48 10.43 10.40 22.48
N LYS A 49 9.50 11.26 22.03
CA LYS A 49 9.69 12.27 20.97
C LYS A 49 10.29 11.69 19.69
N GLN A 50 9.80 10.52 19.30
CA GLN A 50 10.25 9.80 18.12
C GLN A 50 9.12 9.00 17.48
N ILE A 51 9.32 8.61 16.23
CA ILE A 51 8.46 7.66 15.55
C ILE A 51 8.76 6.24 16.06
N GLU A 52 7.72 5.51 16.42
CA GLU A 52 7.78 4.11 16.83
C GLU A 52 7.07 3.22 15.79
N GLY A 53 7.70 2.11 15.43
CA GLY A 53 7.10 1.12 14.55
C GLY A 53 5.94 0.41 15.25
N THR A 54 4.85 0.16 14.54
CA THR A 54 3.65 -0.48 15.12
C THR A 54 3.44 -1.88 14.56
N ALA A 55 2.72 -2.74 15.30
CA ALA A 55 2.28 -4.03 14.78
C ALA A 55 1.37 -3.88 13.54
N ALA A 56 0.54 -2.83 13.51
CA ALA A 56 -0.28 -2.48 12.36
C ALA A 56 0.57 -2.15 11.13
N GLY A 57 1.63 -1.37 11.31
CA GLY A 57 2.57 -1.04 10.25
C GLY A 57 3.38 -2.23 9.75
N ALA A 58 3.85 -3.11 10.64
CA ALA A 58 4.52 -4.34 10.24
C ALA A 58 3.58 -5.23 9.39
N ASP A 59 2.33 -5.38 9.82
CA ASP A 59 1.31 -6.14 9.08
C ASP A 59 0.94 -5.49 7.74
N LEU A 60 0.93 -4.16 7.66
CA LEU A 60 0.75 -3.42 6.40
C LEU A 60 1.81 -3.82 5.36
N ILE A 61 3.09 -3.73 5.75
CA ILE A 61 4.21 -4.05 4.86
C ILE A 61 4.18 -5.53 4.46
N LEU A 62 3.98 -6.43 5.42
CA LEU A 62 3.88 -7.87 5.14
C LEU A 62 2.71 -8.22 4.22
N SER A 63 1.57 -7.55 4.39
CA SER A 63 0.38 -7.77 3.54
C SER A 63 0.60 -7.30 2.11
N ILE A 64 1.33 -6.18 1.92
CA ILE A 64 1.72 -5.70 0.59
C ILE A 64 2.68 -6.69 -0.08
N LEU A 65 3.73 -7.14 0.61
CA LEU A 65 4.68 -8.14 0.09
C LEU A 65 3.96 -9.42 -0.35
N LYS A 66 3.07 -9.93 0.51
CA LYS A 66 2.24 -11.11 0.21
C LYS A 66 1.31 -10.88 -0.98
N ALA A 67 0.68 -9.71 -1.09
CA ALA A 67 -0.18 -9.40 -2.23
C ALA A 67 0.61 -9.27 -3.53
N CYS A 68 1.83 -8.77 -3.48
CA CYS A 68 2.75 -8.71 -4.62
C CYS A 68 3.37 -10.08 -4.97
N GLY A 69 3.33 -11.05 -4.04
CA GLY A 69 3.96 -12.37 -4.22
C GLY A 69 5.49 -12.28 -4.28
N VAL A 70 6.09 -11.47 -3.38
CA VAL A 70 7.53 -11.22 -3.32
C VAL A 70 8.05 -11.35 -1.90
N ASP A 71 9.35 -11.60 -1.75
CA ASP A 71 10.01 -11.78 -0.45
C ASP A 71 10.66 -10.49 0.03
N THR A 72 11.05 -9.59 -0.89
CA THR A 72 11.65 -8.29 -0.56
C THR A 72 10.87 -7.12 -1.16
N TRP A 73 11.03 -5.93 -0.58
CA TRP A 73 10.33 -4.73 -1.05
C TRP A 73 10.81 -4.31 -2.43
N GLU A 74 12.09 -4.47 -2.70
CA GLU A 74 12.76 -4.11 -3.95
C GLU A 74 12.20 -4.89 -5.15
N GLU A 75 11.72 -6.12 -4.94
CA GLU A 75 11.11 -6.98 -5.96
C GLU A 75 9.72 -6.52 -6.41
N ILE A 76 9.07 -5.61 -5.67
CA ILE A 76 7.77 -5.03 -6.06
C ILE A 76 7.94 -4.17 -7.32
N ALA A 77 9.06 -3.46 -7.45
CA ALA A 77 9.32 -2.62 -8.61
C ALA A 77 9.39 -3.48 -9.89
N GLY A 78 8.62 -3.09 -10.91
CA GLY A 78 8.49 -3.82 -12.17
C GLY A 78 7.32 -4.79 -12.23
N LYS A 79 6.68 -5.13 -11.10
CA LYS A 79 5.48 -5.98 -11.09
C LYS A 79 4.31 -5.29 -11.80
N THR A 80 3.53 -6.09 -12.53
CA THR A 80 2.27 -5.66 -13.11
C THR A 80 1.12 -6.19 -12.26
N MET A 81 0.22 -5.32 -11.84
CA MET A 81 -0.84 -5.64 -10.90
C MET A 81 -2.13 -4.91 -11.28
N PHE A 82 -3.25 -5.37 -10.73
CA PHE A 82 -4.46 -4.57 -10.70
C PHE A 82 -4.38 -3.53 -9.59
N ALA A 83 -4.53 -2.26 -9.94
CA ALA A 83 -4.91 -1.20 -9.02
C ALA A 83 -6.44 -1.24 -8.82
N LEU A 84 -6.88 -1.17 -7.58
CA LEU A 84 -8.26 -1.38 -7.19
C LEU A 84 -8.93 -0.06 -6.76
N TYR A 85 -10.15 0.18 -7.25
CA TYR A 85 -10.90 1.41 -7.02
C TYR A 85 -12.35 1.13 -6.58
N ASP A 86 -12.96 2.08 -5.87
CA ASP A 86 -14.38 1.99 -5.48
C ASP A 86 -15.31 2.32 -6.65
N SER A 87 -14.89 3.18 -7.59
CA SER A 87 -15.66 3.58 -8.78
C SER A 87 -14.75 3.86 -10.00
N GLU A 88 -15.32 3.99 -11.20
CA GLU A 88 -14.61 4.34 -12.45
C GLU A 88 -14.35 5.84 -12.63
N HIS A 89 -14.73 6.67 -11.66
CA HIS A 89 -14.59 8.11 -11.79
C HIS A 89 -13.12 8.55 -11.84
N TYR A 90 -12.83 9.60 -12.61
CA TYR A 90 -11.50 10.19 -12.65
C TYR A 90 -11.12 10.80 -11.30
N GLY A 91 -9.84 10.72 -10.92
CA GLY A 91 -9.32 11.29 -9.66
C GLY A 91 -9.57 10.43 -8.42
N GLN A 92 -10.08 9.21 -8.57
CA GLN A 92 -10.18 8.25 -7.47
C GLN A 92 -8.79 7.88 -6.94
N THR A 93 -8.68 7.57 -5.66
CA THR A 93 -7.46 7.01 -5.05
C THR A 93 -7.47 5.48 -5.16
N ILE A 94 -6.29 4.89 -5.37
CA ILE A 94 -6.11 3.44 -5.34
C ILE A 94 -6.41 2.94 -3.91
N LYS A 95 -7.34 1.99 -3.77
CA LYS A 95 -7.82 1.43 -2.50
C LYS A 95 -7.14 0.13 -2.12
N GLY A 96 -6.44 -0.48 -3.07
CA GLY A 96 -5.75 -1.73 -2.90
C GLY A 96 -5.08 -2.19 -4.18
N ILE A 97 -4.42 -3.32 -4.08
CA ILE A 97 -3.71 -3.97 -5.16
C ILE A 97 -4.09 -5.44 -5.22
N LYS A 98 -4.03 -6.02 -6.41
CA LYS A 98 -4.25 -7.45 -6.61
C LYS A 98 -3.32 -7.98 -7.69
N ALA A 99 -2.69 -9.11 -7.40
CA ALA A 99 -1.86 -9.82 -8.36
C ALA A 99 -2.67 -10.25 -9.60
N LEU A 100 -2.00 -10.35 -10.75
CA LEU A 100 -2.61 -10.95 -11.93
C LEU A 100 -2.94 -12.43 -11.66
N PRO A 101 -3.94 -13.03 -12.34
CA PRO A 101 -4.44 -14.36 -11.99
C PRO A 101 -3.42 -15.51 -12.18
N PHE A 102 -2.28 -15.22 -12.80
CA PHE A 102 -1.21 -16.16 -13.09
C PHE A 102 0.08 -15.88 -12.28
N GLU A 103 0.05 -14.92 -11.35
CA GLU A 103 1.13 -14.64 -10.41
C GLU A 103 0.79 -15.25 -9.04
N ASP A 104 1.81 -15.57 -8.23
CA ASP A 104 1.65 -16.22 -6.91
C ASP A 104 1.13 -15.28 -5.80
N GLY A 105 0.90 -14.00 -6.14
CA GLY A 105 0.43 -12.99 -5.21
C GLY A 105 -1.06 -13.09 -4.86
N GLY A 106 -1.53 -12.10 -4.11
CA GLY A 106 -2.89 -12.06 -3.60
C GLY A 106 -3.55 -10.70 -3.80
N THR A 107 -4.56 -10.44 -2.99
CA THR A 107 -5.25 -9.15 -2.92
C THR A 107 -4.93 -8.49 -1.58
N PHE A 108 -4.68 -7.19 -1.62
CA PHE A 108 -4.58 -6.35 -0.44
C PHE A 108 -5.50 -5.14 -0.58
N LEU A 109 -6.34 -4.93 0.44
CA LEU A 109 -7.23 -3.77 0.54
C LEU A 109 -6.89 -2.97 1.79
N ILE A 110 -6.68 -1.66 1.64
CA ILE A 110 -6.43 -0.75 2.76
C ILE A 110 -7.55 -0.83 3.78
N ARG A 111 -8.80 -0.88 3.31
CA ARG A 111 -9.97 -0.90 4.19
C ARG A 111 -9.99 -2.12 5.09
N GLU A 112 -9.67 -3.30 4.58
CA GLU A 112 -9.64 -4.53 5.38
C GLU A 112 -8.53 -4.48 6.44
N TRP A 113 -7.35 -3.95 6.06
CA TRP A 113 -6.28 -3.70 7.02
C TRP A 113 -6.68 -2.68 8.10
N GLN A 114 -7.33 -1.58 7.71
CA GLN A 114 -7.83 -0.58 8.66
C GLN A 114 -8.88 -1.14 9.60
N GLU A 115 -9.84 -1.93 9.09
CA GLU A 115 -10.88 -2.55 9.90
C GLU A 115 -10.30 -3.57 10.90
N LYS A 116 -9.23 -4.29 10.51
CA LYS A 116 -8.50 -5.22 11.38
C LYS A 116 -7.79 -4.50 12.53
N TRP A 117 -7.07 -3.41 12.25
CA TRP A 117 -6.20 -2.75 13.24
C TRP A 117 -6.84 -1.58 13.98
N PHE A 118 -7.84 -0.94 13.38
CA PHE A 118 -8.53 0.24 13.91
C PHE A 118 -10.06 0.04 13.87
N PRO A 119 -10.59 -1.01 14.52
CA PRO A 119 -12.01 -1.29 14.50
C PRO A 119 -12.80 -0.12 15.11
N LYS A 120 -13.86 0.31 14.42
CA LYS A 120 -14.75 1.36 14.93
C LYS A 120 -15.40 0.87 16.25
N GLY A 121 -14.98 1.44 17.37
CA GLY A 121 -15.52 1.14 18.71
C GLY A 121 -14.63 0.32 19.64
N GLY A 122 -13.34 0.11 19.31
CA GLY A 122 -12.37 -0.43 20.26
C GLY A 122 -12.05 0.58 21.37
N LYS A 123 -12.24 0.19 22.63
CA LYS A 123 -11.93 0.97 23.83
C LYS A 123 -10.43 1.20 24.02
#